data_AF-A0A5U8K6B7-F1
#
_entry.id   AF-A0A5U8K6B7-F1
#
_cell.length_a   1.000
_cell.length_b   1.000
_cell.length_c   1.000
_cell.angle_alpha   90.00
_cell.angle_beta   90.00
_cell.angle_gamma   90.00
#
_symmetry.space_group_name_H-M   'P 1'
#
loop_
_entity.id
_entity.type
_entity.pdbx_description
1 polymer ?
#
loop_
_entity_poly.entity_id
_entity_poly.type
_entity_poly.pdbx_seq_one_letter_code
_entity_poly.pdbx_strand_id
1 'polypeptide(L)' 'MTIQELSNLLWQQVERVVAHLLPNGRRVNGEWVVGDLDGNKGQSLKINLTGKRVWCEFNGGQGGDLLNLWVAVR' A
#
# COMPACT_ATOMS: atom_id res chain seq x y z
N MET A 1 15.24 15.58 7.94
CA MET A 1 14.29 14.57 7.46
C MET A 1 13.19 14.42 8.49
N THR A 2 11.99 14.94 8.19
CA THR A 2 10.78 14.78 9.02
C THR A 2 10.01 13.52 8.61
N ILE A 3 9.05 13.09 9.44
CA ILE A 3 8.16 11.96 9.12
C ILE A 3 7.42 12.20 7.80
N GLN A 4 7.01 13.44 7.55
CA GLN A 4 6.28 13.80 6.35
C GLN A 4 7.18 13.81 5.10
N GLU A 5 8.44 14.23 5.23
CA GLU A 5 9.43 14.09 4.16
C GLU A 5 9.70 12.61 3.83
N LEU A 6 9.80 11.75 4.85
CA LEU A 6 9.99 10.31 4.65
C LEU A 6 8.77 9.67 3.96
N SER A 7 7.55 9.97 4.42
CA SER A 7 6.31 9.48 3.80
C SER A 7 6.24 9.90 2.33
N ASN A 8 6.61 11.16 2.01
CA ASN A 8 6.67 11.64 0.63
C ASN A 8 7.69 10.86 -0.23
N LEU A 9 8.88 10.57 0.29
CA LEU A 9 9.89 9.77 -0.43
C LEU A 9 9.41 8.34 -0.70
N LEU A 10 8.71 7.72 0.25
CA LEU A 10 8.10 6.40 0.05
C LEU A 10 7.02 6.46 -1.03
N TRP A 11 6.16 7.48 -1.02
CA TRP A 11 5.13 7.66 -2.04
C TRP A 11 5.69 7.92 -3.44
N GLN A 12 6.86 8.55 -3.58
CA GLN A 12 7.54 8.70 -4.86
C GLN A 12 7.98 7.36 -5.46
N GLN A 13 8.17 6.34 -4.61
CA GLN A 13 8.55 4.99 -5.03
C GLN A 13 7.45 3.96 -4.68
N VAL A 14 6.19 4.40 -4.58
CA VAL A 14 5.09 3.58 -4.04
C VAL A 14 5.00 2.22 -4.73
N GLU A 15 5.10 2.16 -6.05
CA GLU A 15 4.99 0.91 -6.82
C GLU A 15 6.09 -0.10 -6.45
N ARG A 16 7.33 0.38 -6.23
CA ARG A 16 8.43 -0.44 -5.75
C ARG A 16 8.20 -0.91 -4.31
N VAL A 17 7.72 -0.01 -3.45
CA VAL A 17 7.44 -0.32 -2.04
C VAL A 17 6.35 -1.37 -1.91
N VAL A 18 5.21 -1.19 -2.57
CA VAL A 18 4.10 -2.15 -2.49
C VAL A 18 4.43 -3.49 -3.16
N ALA A 19 5.24 -3.51 -4.23
CA ALA A 19 5.72 -4.75 -4.82
C ALA A 19 6.69 -5.50 -3.89
N HIS A 20 7.48 -4.77 -3.09
CA HIS A 20 8.38 -5.37 -2.10
C HIS A 20 7.61 -5.92 -0.89
N LEU A 21 6.63 -5.17 -0.39
CA LEU A 21 5.82 -5.56 0.77
C LEU A 21 4.80 -6.65 0.43
N LEU A 22 4.15 -6.55 -0.73
CA LEU A 22 2.98 -7.35 -1.12
C LEU A 22 3.20 -7.94 -2.54
N PRO A 23 4.13 -8.89 -2.71
CA PRO A 23 4.62 -9.34 -4.02
C PRO A 23 3.58 -10.08 -4.88
N ASN A 24 2.54 -10.66 -4.25
CA ASN A 24 1.45 -11.31 -4.99
C ASN A 24 0.35 -10.32 -5.42
N GLY A 25 0.51 -9.03 -5.11
CA GLY A 25 -0.40 -8.00 -5.58
C GLY A 25 -0.19 -7.69 -7.07
N ARG A 26 -1.13 -6.94 -7.64
CA ARG A 26 -1.10 -6.55 -9.05
C ARG A 26 -1.62 -5.13 -9.24
N ARG A 27 -1.13 -4.46 -10.28
CA ARG A 27 -1.64 -3.14 -10.68
C ARG A 27 -2.97 -3.26 -11.42
N VAL A 28 -3.99 -2.55 -10.94
CA VAL A 28 -5.33 -2.45 -11.54
C VAL A 28 -5.80 -1.01 -11.45
N ASN A 29 -6.10 -0.36 -12.58
CA ASN A 29 -6.68 0.99 -12.64
C ASN A 29 -5.98 2.07 -11.79
N GLY A 30 -4.65 2.02 -11.69
CA GLY A 30 -3.88 2.97 -10.87
C GLY A 30 -3.82 2.63 -9.37
N GLU A 31 -4.24 1.43 -8.99
CA GLU A 31 -4.14 0.87 -7.65
C GLU A 31 -3.30 -0.40 -7.64
N TRP A 32 -2.61 -0.67 -6.54
CA TRP A 32 -2.07 -1.99 -6.25
C TRP A 32 -3.12 -2.78 -5.47
N VAL A 33 -3.49 -3.95 -5.98
CA VAL A 33 -4.59 -4.75 -5.46
C VAL A 33 -4.05 -6.11 -5.01
N VAL A 34 -4.32 -6.47 -3.76
CA VAL A 34 -3.93 -7.74 -3.14
C VAL A 34 -5.04 -8.20 -2.18
N GLY A 35 -4.94 -9.44 -1.66
CA GLY A 35 -5.96 -10.02 -0.80
C GLY A 35 -6.01 -9.37 0.57
N ASP A 36 -4.87 -9.30 1.24
CA ASP A 36 -4.73 -8.91 2.64
C ASP A 36 -3.30 -8.41 2.92
N LEU A 37 -3.03 -8.06 4.19
CA LEU A 37 -1.72 -7.61 4.67
C LEU A 37 -0.66 -8.72 4.67
N ASP A 38 -1.06 -9.99 4.68
CA ASP A 38 -0.15 -11.14 4.54
C ASP A 38 0.31 -11.33 3.08
N GLY A 39 -0.25 -10.56 2.15
CA GLY A 39 0.10 -10.63 0.73
C GLY A 39 -0.51 -11.83 0.03
N ASN A 40 -1.63 -12.38 0.52
CA ASN A 40 -2.37 -13.42 -0.18
C ASN A 40 -3.02 -12.85 -1.45
N LYS A 41 -3.32 -13.72 -2.42
CA LYS A 41 -4.03 -13.31 -3.63
C LYS A 41 -5.47 -12.91 -3.29
N GLY A 42 -5.93 -11.81 -3.87
CA GLY A 42 -7.31 -11.35 -3.70
C GLY A 42 -7.49 -9.92 -4.18
N GLN A 43 -8.46 -9.22 -3.60
CA GLN A 43 -8.82 -7.84 -4.00
C GLN A 43 -9.33 -6.96 -2.85
N SER A 44 -9.13 -7.39 -1.60
CA SER A 44 -9.66 -6.71 -0.43
C SER A 44 -8.69 -5.69 0.18
N LEU A 45 -7.41 -5.71 -0.18
CA LEU A 45 -6.45 -4.67 0.16
C LEU A 45 -6.09 -3.88 -1.11
N LYS A 46 -6.26 -2.55 -1.06
CA LYS A 46 -5.94 -1.65 -2.18
C LYS A 46 -5.06 -0.50 -1.76
N ILE A 47 -4.05 -0.20 -2.57
CA ILE A 47 -3.14 0.92 -2.38
C ILE A 47 -3.25 1.84 -3.59
N ASN A 48 -3.53 3.12 -3.37
CA ASN A 48 -3.68 4.09 -4.45
C ASN A 48 -2.31 4.59 -4.95
N LEU A 49 -1.94 4.27 -6.18
CA LEU A 49 -0.60 4.59 -6.72
C LEU A 49 -0.51 5.99 -7.33
N THR A 50 -1.62 6.56 -7.79
CA THR A 50 -1.61 7.74 -8.67
C THR A 50 -2.34 8.96 -8.13
N GLY A 51 -2.92 8.89 -6.93
CA GLY A 51 -3.82 9.93 -6.44
C GLY A 51 -3.68 10.18 -4.95
N LYS A 52 -4.63 9.67 -4.17
CA LYS A 52 -4.91 10.07 -2.78
C LYS A 52 -3.78 9.73 -1.79
N ARG A 53 -2.76 8.95 -2.19
CA ARG A 53 -1.66 8.51 -1.32
C ARG A 53 -2.17 7.85 -0.05
N VAL A 54 -3.07 6.89 -0.23
CA VAL A 54 -3.66 6.09 0.86
C VAL A 54 -3.75 4.64 0.46
N TRP A 55 -3.83 3.77 1.45
CA TRP A 55 -4.27 2.39 1.31
C TRP A 55 -5.47 2.12 2.20
N CYS A 56 -6.24 1.09 1.85
CA CYS A 56 -7.38 0.64 2.63
C CYS A 56 -7.58 -0.87 2.46
N GLU A 57 -7.88 -1.55 3.56
CA GLU A 57 -8.37 -2.91 3.62
C GLU A 57 -9.90 -2.89 3.78
N PHE A 58 -10.61 -3.37 2.77
CA PHE A 58 -12.07 -3.37 2.71
C PHE A 58 -12.71 -4.48 3.55
N ASN A 59 -11.95 -5.46 4.03
CA ASN A 59 -12.45 -6.54 4.89
C ASN A 59 -12.26 -6.24 6.39
N GLY A 60 -11.15 -5.61 6.78
CA GLY A 60 -10.80 -5.33 8.18
C GLY A 60 -11.00 -3.88 8.62
N GLY A 61 -11.29 -2.96 7.68
CA GLY A 61 -11.53 -1.54 7.96
C GLY A 61 -10.26 -0.75 8.31
N GLN A 62 -9.08 -1.33 8.10
CA GLN A 62 -7.80 -0.66 8.32
C GLN A 62 -7.39 0.15 7.09
N GLY A 63 -6.58 1.18 7.31
CA GLY A 63 -6.06 2.01 6.24
C GLY A 63 -5.15 3.10 6.76
N GLY A 64 -4.55 3.85 5.85
CA GLY A 64 -3.65 4.94 6.21
C GLY A 64 -2.69 5.30 5.09
N ASP A 65 -1.52 5.81 5.47
CA ASP A 65 -0.44 6.11 4.55
C ASP A 65 0.53 4.93 4.37
N LEU A 66 1.56 5.13 3.55
CA LEU A 66 2.49 4.07 3.21
C LEU A 66 3.38 3.63 4.39
N LEU A 67 3.58 4.48 5.40
CA LEU A 67 4.27 4.11 6.64
C LEU A 67 3.40 3.17 7.48
N ASN A 68 2.11 3.49 7.63
CA ASN A 68 1.16 2.61 8.30
C ASN A 68 1.07 1.24 7.61
N LEU A 69 1.12 1.21 6.27
CA LEU A 69 1.15 -0.05 5.53
C LEU A 69 2.39 -0.86 5.87
N TRP A 70 3.56 -0.21 5.91
CA TRP A 70 4.82 -0.88 6.21
C TRP A 70 4.77 -1.54 7.59
N VAL A 71 4.30 -0.81 8.62
CA VAL A 71 4.14 -1.33 9.98
C VAL A 71 3.11 -2.45 10.06
N ALA A 72 2.05 -2.39 9.24
CA ALA A 72 1.03 -3.44 9.23
C ALA A 72 1.51 -4.75 8.58
N VAL A 73 2.50 -4.69 7.69
CA VAL A 73 3.04 -5.85 6.95
C VAL A 73 4.34 -6.40 7.56
N ARG A 74 5.11 -5.59 8.31
CA ARG A 74 6.44 -5.91 8.85
C ARG A 74 6.56 -5.58 10.33
#